data_AF-A0A317PS56-F1
#
_entry.id   AF-A0A317PS56-F1
#
_cell.length_a   1.000
_cell.length_b   1.000
_cell.length_c   1.000
_cell.angle_alpha   90.00
_cell.angle_beta   90.00
_cell.angle_gamma   90.00
#
_symmetry.space_group_name_H-M   'P 1'
#
loop_
_entity.id
_entity.type
_entity.pdbx_description
1 polymer ?
#
loop_
_entity_poly.entity_id
_entity_poly.type
_entity_poly.pdbx_seq_one_letter_code
_entity_poly.pdbx_strand_id
1 'polypeptide(L)'
;MAGHHIPHFQNDQGHRAIEIGVREFMCVGANSPFDHPHVYLDMGADREKVCPYCSTLYRYNPVLAAAETNPEGCVFHDLVA
;
A
#
# COMPACT_ATOMS: atom_id res chain seq x y z
N MET A 1 -15.35 19.28 4.55
CA MET A 1 -15.29 17.86 4.17
C MET A 1 -14.00 17.66 3.40
N ALA A 2 -12.90 17.37 4.09
CA ALA A 2 -11.62 17.12 3.42
C ALA A 2 -11.60 15.63 3.05
N GLY A 3 -11.79 15.32 1.77
CA GLY A 3 -11.55 13.99 1.23
C GLY A 3 -10.07 13.66 1.35
N HIS A 4 -9.63 13.15 2.50
CA HIS A 4 -8.36 12.45 2.59
C HIS A 4 -8.50 11.19 1.74
N HIS A 5 -8.11 11.28 0.47
CA HIS A 5 -7.96 10.13 -0.40
C HIS A 5 -6.75 9.34 0.13
N ILE A 6 -7.05 8.32 0.92
CA ILE A 6 -6.03 7.38 1.40
C ILE A 6 -5.58 6.57 0.18
N PRO A 7 -4.28 6.56 -0.16
CA PRO A 7 -3.80 5.81 -1.30
C PRO A 7 -3.98 4.31 -1.04
N HIS A 8 -4.36 3.59 -2.09
CA HIS A 8 -4.53 2.16 -2.06
C HIS A 8 -3.31 1.53 -2.75
N PHE A 9 -2.75 0.49 -2.14
CA PHE A 9 -1.63 -0.26 -2.69
C PHE A 9 -2.01 -1.73 -2.84
N GLN A 10 -1.52 -2.33 -3.92
CA GLN A 10 -1.67 -3.74 -4.25
C GLN A 10 -0.29 -4.37 -4.43
N ASN A 11 -0.19 -5.65 -4.09
CA ASN A 11 1.00 -6.46 -4.30
C ASN A 11 0.67 -7.67 -5.18
N ASP A 12 0.30 -7.41 -6.43
CA ASP A 12 -0.01 -8.46 -7.42
C ASP A 12 1.25 -9.26 -7.82
N GLN A 13 2.39 -8.59 -7.84
CA GLN A 13 3.67 -9.15 -8.28
C GLN A 13 4.39 -10.00 -7.20
N GLY A 14 3.78 -10.16 -6.01
CA GLY A 14 4.34 -10.98 -4.93
C GLY A 14 5.66 -10.45 -4.35
N HIS A 15 5.83 -9.12 -4.34
CA HIS A 15 7.00 -8.48 -3.76
C HIS A 15 7.07 -8.71 -2.25
N ARG A 16 8.28 -8.94 -1.74
CA ARG A 16 8.49 -9.12 -0.29
C ARG A 16 8.41 -7.80 0.46
N ALA A 17 8.84 -6.72 -0.18
CA ALA A 17 8.81 -5.38 0.38
C ALA A 17 8.45 -4.35 -0.70
N ILE A 18 7.69 -3.33 -0.31
CA ILE A 18 7.26 -2.21 -1.15
C ILE A 18 7.54 -0.92 -0.38
N GLU A 19 8.32 -0.03 -0.97
CA GLU A 19 8.54 1.31 -0.46
C GLU A 19 7.43 2.25 -0.93
N ILE A 20 6.91 3.07 -0.02
CA ILE A 20 5.80 4.00 -0.27
C ILE A 20 6.11 5.39 0.29
N GLY A 21 5.61 6.43 -0.36
CA GLY A 21 5.77 7.82 0.06
C GLY A 21 4.81 8.29 1.16
N VAL A 22 3.98 7.40 1.70
CA VAL A 22 2.98 7.71 2.73
C VAL A 22 3.12 6.79 3.94
N ARG A 23 2.56 7.21 5.06
CA ARG A 23 2.50 6.39 6.29
C ARG A 23 1.14 5.76 6.52
N GLU A 24 0.10 6.35 5.91
CA GLU A 24 -1.29 5.97 6.04
C GLU A 24 -1.78 5.49 4.67
N PHE A 25 -2.16 4.22 4.58
CA PHE A 25 -2.55 3.60 3.31
C PHE A 25 -3.49 2.42 3.48
N MET A 26 -4.17 2.05 2.41
CA MET A 26 -4.99 0.86 2.33
C MET A 26 -4.25 -0.23 1.56
N CYS A 27 -4.02 -1.37 2.20
CA CYS A 27 -3.50 -2.54 1.51
C CYS A 27 -4.67 -3.38 0.99
N VAL A 28 -4.76 -3.47 -0.33
CA VAL A 28 -5.74 -4.30 -1.04
C VAL A 28 -5.35 -5.78 -0.95
N GLY A 29 -4.06 -6.08 -1.05
CA GLY A 29 -3.55 -7.45 -1.06
C GLY A 29 -3.02 -7.82 -2.44
N ALA A 30 -3.11 -9.10 -2.79
CA ALA A 30 -2.79 -9.62 -4.13
C ALA A 30 -4.10 -9.83 -4.91
N ASN A 31 -4.07 -9.69 -6.23
CA ASN A 31 -5.25 -9.90 -7.07
C ASN A 31 -5.86 -11.30 -6.89
N SER A 32 -7.15 -11.44 -7.19
CA SER A 32 -7.91 -12.69 -7.04
C SER A 32 -7.17 -13.88 -7.65
N PRO A 33 -7.06 -15.03 -6.95
CA PRO A 33 -7.90 -15.53 -5.85
C PRO A 33 -7.32 -15.40 -4.42
N PHE A 34 -6.22 -14.67 -4.22
CA PHE A 34 -5.56 -14.53 -2.91
C PHE A 34 -5.87 -13.21 -2.20
N ASP A 35 -6.89 -12.49 -2.68
CA ASP A 35 -7.29 -11.21 -2.13
C ASP A 35 -7.90 -11.39 -0.73
N HIS A 36 -7.49 -10.51 0.19
CA HIS A 36 -8.03 -10.45 1.54
C HIS A 36 -8.80 -9.14 1.68
N PRO A 37 -9.74 -9.01 2.64
CA PRO A 37 -10.43 -7.74 2.86
C PRO A 37 -9.42 -6.59 2.99
N HIS A 38 -9.64 -5.51 2.26
CA HIS A 38 -8.75 -4.35 2.24
C HIS A 38 -8.56 -3.84 3.67
N VAL A 39 -7.31 -3.77 4.12
CA VAL A 39 -6.98 -3.37 5.49
C VAL A 39 -6.28 -2.02 5.51
N TYR A 40 -6.72 -1.16 6.42
CA TYR A 40 -6.04 0.09 6.69
C TYR A 40 -4.78 -0.14 7.53
N LEU A 41 -3.65 0.35 7.04
CA LEU A 41 -2.37 0.29 7.71
C LEU A 41 -1.88 1.72 7.94
N ASP A 42 -1.65 2.02 9.22
CA ASP A 42 -0.94 3.22 9.64
C ASP A 42 0.43 2.82 10.21
N MET A 43 1.48 3.45 9.70
CA MET A 43 2.84 3.30 10.23
C MET A 43 3.09 4.20 11.45
N GLY A 44 2.32 5.28 11.62
CA GLY A 44 2.52 6.23 12.71
C GLY A 44 3.94 6.82 12.76
N ALA A 45 4.68 6.47 13.82
CA ALA A 45 6.07 6.89 14.02
C ALA A 45 7.10 5.91 13.43
N ASP A 46 6.68 4.71 13.07
CA ASP A 46 7.52 3.70 12.45
C ASP A 46 7.77 4.01 10.97
N ARG A 47 8.83 3.42 10.42
CA ARG A 47 9.21 3.55 9.01
C ARG A 47 8.92 2.30 8.20
N GLU A 48 8.46 1.24 8.83
CA GLU A 48 8.12 0.00 8.16
C GLU A 48 6.95 -0.68 8.88
N LYS A 49 6.07 -1.32 8.10
CA LYS A 49 4.91 -2.01 8.61
C LYS A 49 4.62 -3.23 7.75
N VAL A 50 4.54 -4.38 8.39
CA VAL A 50 4.07 -5.60 7.72
C VAL A 50 2.55 -5.65 7.71
N CYS A 51 2.00 -5.97 6.55
CA CYS A 51 0.60 -6.32 6.36
C CYS A 51 0.30 -7.68 7.01
N PRO A 52 -0.67 -7.78 7.95
CA PRO A 52 -0.92 -9.02 8.69
C PRO A 52 -1.52 -10.15 7.84
N TYR A 53 -2.07 -9.84 6.67
CA TYR A 53 -2.68 -10.82 5.77
C TYR A 53 -1.72 -11.21 4.65
N CYS A 54 -1.30 -10.23 3.87
CA CYS A 54 -0.43 -10.43 2.71
C CYS A 54 1.06 -10.63 3.06
N SER A 55 1.45 -10.49 4.33
CA SER A 55 2.85 -10.59 4.80
C SER A 55 3.83 -9.72 4.00
N THR A 56 3.32 -8.68 3.34
CA THR A 56 4.09 -7.73 2.55
C THR A 56 4.65 -6.67 3.49
N LEU A 57 5.95 -6.39 3.37
CA LEU A 57 6.62 -5.35 4.15
C LEU A 57 6.48 -4.01 3.44
N TYR A 58 5.70 -3.09 4.00
CA TYR A 58 5.67 -1.72 3.51
C TYR A 58 6.74 -0.89 4.22
N ARG A 59 7.49 -0.10 3.47
CA ARG A 59 8.53 0.78 4.03
C ARG A 59 8.27 2.23 3.62
N TYR A 60 8.22 3.14 4.57
CA TYR A 60 8.11 4.56 4.31
C TYR A 60 9.43 5.08 3.73
N ASN A 61 9.37 5.65 2.53
CA ASN A 61 10.48 6.32 1.88
C ASN A 61 10.10 7.78 1.61
N PRO A 62 10.69 8.76 2.31
CA PRO A 62 10.33 10.18 2.18
C PRO A 62 10.75 10.79 0.84
N VAL A 63 11.52 10.07 0.02
CA VAL A 63 11.92 10.51 -1.33
C VAL A 63 10.81 10.24 -2.36
N LEU A 64 9.92 9.28 -2.08
CA LEU A 64 8.80 8.93 -2.96
C LEU A 64 7.61 9.86 -2.70
N ALA A 65 6.90 10.27 -3.75
CA ALA A 65 5.62 10.96 -3.62
C ALA A 65 4.51 10.01 -3.15
N ALA A 66 3.34 10.57 -2.79
CA ALA A 66 2.23 9.80 -2.23
C ALA A 66 1.66 8.73 -3.18
N ALA A 67 1.80 8.93 -4.49
CA ALA A 67 1.39 7.99 -5.54
C ALA A 67 2.59 7.25 -6.16
N GLU A 68 3.78 7.33 -5.56
CA GLU A 68 4.97 6.61 -6.02
C GLU A 68 5.26 5.43 -5.10
N THR A 69 5.66 4.32 -5.73
CA THR A 69 6.02 3.08 -5.06
C THR A 69 7.29 2.51 -5.66
N ASN A 70 8.07 1.83 -4.84
CA ASN A 70 9.20 1.04 -5.31
C ASN A 70 9.09 -0.38 -4.73
N PRO A 71 8.91 -1.43 -5.55
CA PRO A 71 8.86 -1.43 -7.02
C PRO A 71 7.65 -0.67 -7.59
N GLU A 72 7.81 -0.15 -8.81
CA GLU A 72 6.78 0.59 -9.53
C GLU A 72 5.56 -0.30 -9.88
N GLY A 73 4.37 0.31 -10.02
CA GLY A 73 3.15 -0.41 -10.36
C GLY A 73 2.42 -1.07 -9.19
N CYS A 74 2.82 -0.80 -7.94
CA CYS A 74 2.13 -1.30 -6.74
C CYS A 74 0.96 -0.40 -6.29
N VAL A 75 0.68 0.70 -7.00
CA VAL A 75 -0.44 1.60 -6.71
C VAL A 75 -1.72 0.99 -7.25
N PHE A 76 -2.70 0.78 -6.37
CA PHE A 76 -4.03 0.35 -6.77
C PHE A 76 -4.83 1.57 -7.22
N HIS A 77 -5.09 1.63 -8.53
CA HIS A 77 -6.00 2.60 -9.10
C HIS A 77 -7.39 1.96 -9.14
N ASP A 78 -8.22 2.26 -8.15
CA ASP A 78 -9.64 1.89 -8.19
C ASP A 78 -10.27 2.64 -9.38
N LEU A 79 -10.42 1.94 -10.50
CA LEU A 79 -11.12 2.43 -11.68
C LEU A 79 -12.62 2.46 -11.37
N VAL A 80 -13.04 3.40 -10.52
CA VAL A 80 -14.43 3.86 -10.55
C VAL A 80 -14.56 4.75 -11.77
N ALA A 81 -14.99 4.12 -12.87
CA ALA A 81 -15.72 4.76 -13.95
C ALA A 81 -17.22 4.47 -13.77
#